data_AF-A0A969Q9E1-F1
#
_entry.id   AF-A0A969Q9E1-F1
#
_cell.length_a   1.000
_cell.length_b   1.000
_cell.length_c   1.000
_cell.angle_alpha   90.00
_cell.angle_beta   90.00
_cell.angle_gamma   90.00
#
_symmetry.space_group_name_H-M   'P 1'
#
loop_
_entity.id
_entity.type
_entity.pdbx_description
1 polymer ?
#
loop_
_entity_poly.entity_id
_entity_poly.type
_entity_poly.pdbx_seq_one_letter_code
_entity_poly.pdbx_strand_id
1 'polypeptide(L)' 'DRRARKGTLVSLHGPDWARHKLAALEQEAAETLSPFGEKAKGLNALAAYIGNRKR' A
#
# COMPACT_ATOMS: atom_id res chain seq x y z
N ASP A 1 -7.63 -11.81 18.13
CA ASP A 1 -6.30 -11.16 18.16
C ASP A 1 -5.60 -11.30 19.50
N ARG A 2 -4.59 -12.19 19.59
CA ARG A 2 -3.68 -12.33 20.76
C ARG A 2 -2.20 -12.27 20.34
N ARG A 3 -1.92 -11.66 19.18
CA ARG A 3 -0.58 -11.43 18.62
C ARG A 3 -0.28 -9.93 18.42
N ALA A 4 -0.99 -9.06 19.15
CA ALA A 4 -0.82 -7.60 19.14
C ALA A 4 0.42 -7.15 19.95
N ARG A 5 1.57 -7.80 19.72
CA ARG A 5 2.91 -7.26 20.05
C ARG A 5 3.73 -6.93 18.79
N LYS A 6 3.13 -7.02 17.61
CA LYS A 6 3.70 -6.38 16.42
C LYS A 6 3.26 -4.94 16.48
N GLY A 7 4.20 -4.02 16.68
CA GLY A 7 3.99 -2.59 16.44
C GLY A 7 3.65 -2.41 14.97
N THR A 8 2.40 -2.66 14.63
CA THR A 8 1.87 -2.41 13.30
C THR A 8 1.93 -0.91 13.08
N LEU A 9 2.34 -0.47 11.89
CA LEU A 9 2.47 0.95 11.54
C LEU A 9 1.23 1.79 11.94
N VAL A 10 0.04 1.17 11.88
CA VAL A 10 -1.24 1.73 12.35
C VAL A 10 -1.25 2.02 13.86
N SER A 11 -0.66 1.14 14.67
CA SER A 11 -0.58 1.29 16.14
C SER A 11 0.45 2.32 16.57
N LEU A 12 1.44 2.65 15.71
CA LEU A 12 2.48 3.64 15.99
C LEU A 12 2.11 5.05 15.51
N HIS A 13 1.33 5.17 14.43
CA HIS A 13 1.05 6.47 13.81
C HIS A 13 -0.43 6.77 13.57
N GLY A 14 -1.33 5.86 13.94
CA GLY A 14 -2.77 5.99 13.70
C GLY A 14 -3.21 5.54 12.30
N PRO A 15 -4.51 5.32 12.10
CA PRO A 15 -5.08 4.80 10.86
C PRO A 15 -4.93 5.75 9.67
N ASP A 16 -4.99 7.07 9.89
CA ASP A 16 -4.87 8.06 8.82
C ASP A 16 -3.46 8.17 8.28
N TRP A 17 -2.45 8.09 9.15
CA TRP A 17 -1.06 8.01 8.73
C TRP A 17 -0.80 6.75 7.89
N ALA A 18 -1.39 5.62 8.26
CA ALA A 18 -1.24 4.38 7.49
C ALA A 18 -1.87 4.49 6.09
N ARG A 19 -3.02 5.18 5.97
CA ARG A 19 -3.64 5.48 4.66
C ARG A 19 -2.77 6.40 3.81
N HIS A 20 -2.23 7.48 4.39
CA HIS A 20 -1.31 8.36 3.68
C HIS A 20 -0.03 7.65 3.25
N LYS A 21 0.54 6.81 4.11
CA LYS A 21 1.76 6.05 3.78
C LYS A 21 1.49 5.01 2.68
N LEU A 22 0.32 4.38 2.69
CA LEU A 22 -0.11 3.48 1.64
C LEU A 22 -0.26 4.20 0.30
N ALA A 23 -0.91 5.37 0.27
CA ALA A 23 -1.04 6.17 -0.94
C ALA A 23 0.33 6.61 -1.49
N ALA A 24 1.27 6.99 -0.62
CA ALA A 24 2.64 7.32 -1.02
C ALA A 24 3.38 6.13 -1.65
N LEU A 25 3.21 4.92 -1.08
CA LEU A 25 3.79 3.69 -1.64
C LEU A 25 3.15 3.31 -2.99
N GLU A 26 1.86 3.57 -3.17
CA GLU A 26 1.19 3.37 -4.47
C GLU A 26 1.73 4.31 -5.54
N GLN A 27 2.02 5.57 -5.20
CA GLN A 27 2.65 6.52 -6.12
C GLN A 27 4.09 6.14 -6.46
N GLU A 28 4.90 5.77 -5.46
CA GLU A 28 6.30 5.34 -5.66
C GLU A 28 6.38 4.08 -6.54
N ALA A 29 5.45 3.13 -6.35
CA ALA A 29 5.34 1.96 -7.21
C ALA A 29 4.97 2.34 -8.65
N ALA A 30 4.02 3.26 -8.84
CA ALA A 30 3.62 3.73 -10.16
C ALA A 30 4.76 4.46 -10.90
N GLU A 31 5.54 5.28 -10.19
CA GLU A 31 6.72 5.97 -10.74
C GLU A 31 7.83 4.98 -11.13
N THR A 32 8.14 4.03 -10.25
CA THR A 32 9.13 2.96 -10.51
C THR A 32 8.72 2.12 -11.73
N LEU A 33 7.42 1.93 -11.92
CA LEU A 33 6.86 1.14 -12.99
C LEU A 33 6.60 1.91 -14.28
N SER A 34 6.74 3.25 -14.27
CA SER A 34 6.57 4.14 -15.43
C SER A 34 7.33 3.68 -16.71
N PRO A 35 8.59 3.18 -16.63
CA PRO A 35 9.33 2.70 -17.81
C PRO A 35 8.73 1.46 -18.47
N PHE A 36 7.88 0.71 -17.75
CA PHE A 36 7.31 -0.56 -18.24
C PHE A 36 5.93 -0.37 -18.91
N GLY A 37 5.37 0.84 -18.88
CA GLY A 37 4.14 1.20 -19.59
C GLY A 37 2.98 0.21 -19.35
N GLU A 38 2.41 -0.32 -20.43
CA GLU A 38 1.29 -1.26 -20.38
C GLU A 38 1.58 -2.54 -19.58
N LYS A 39 2.84 -3.02 -19.54
CA LYS A 39 3.20 -4.23 -18.79
C LYS A 39 3.07 -4.06 -17.28
N ALA A 40 3.16 -2.82 -16.78
CA ALA A 40 3.01 -2.50 -15.36
C ALA A 40 1.55 -2.41 -14.88
N LYS A 41 0.57 -2.36 -15.79
CA LYS A 41 -0.85 -2.19 -15.41
C LYS A 41 -1.34 -3.27 -14.45
N GLY A 42 -0.91 -4.52 -14.64
CA GLY A 42 -1.28 -5.63 -13.76
C GLY A 42 -0.72 -5.47 -12.33
N LEU A 43 0.51 -4.98 -12.20
CA LEU A 43 1.16 -4.74 -10.91
C LEU A 43 0.55 -3.53 -10.18
N ASN A 44 0.24 -2.46 -10.92
CA ASN A 44 -0.47 -1.29 -10.37
C ASN A 44 -1.88 -1.65 -9.88
N ALA A 45 -2.61 -2.47 -10.65
CA ALA A 45 -3.93 -2.97 -10.24
C ALA A 45 -3.85 -3.85 -8.97
N LEU A 46 -2.80 -4.68 -8.87
CA LEU A 46 -2.58 -5.52 -7.68
C LEU A 46 -2.25 -4.68 -6.43
N ALA A 47 -1.43 -3.63 -6.57
CA ALA A 47 -1.11 -2.70 -5.48
C ALA A 47 -2.39 -2.01 -4.95
N ALA A 48 -3.20 -1.45 -5.86
CA ALA A 48 -4.48 -0.83 -5.50
C ALA A 48 -5.46 -1.81 -4.85
N TYR A 49 -5.51 -3.07 -5.31
CA TYR A 49 -6.32 -4.11 -4.70
C TYR A 49 -5.87 -4.43 -3.26
N ILE A 50 -4.56 -4.55 -3.01
CA ILE A 50 -4.03 -4.79 -1.66
C ILE A 50 -4.34 -3.62 -0.73
N GLY A 51 -4.30 -2.39 -1.24
CA GLY A 51 -4.60 -1.17 -0.49
C GLY A 51 -6.08 -1.01 -0.14
N ASN A 52 -6.98 -1.43 -1.04
CA ASN A 52 -8.42 -1.24 -0.88
C ASN A 52 -9.18 -2.49 -0.44
N ARG A 53 -8.50 -3.64 -0.24
CA ARG A 53 -9.18 -4.87 0.19
C ARG A 53 -9.78 -4.65 1.59
N LYS A 54 -11.11 -4.71 1.65
CA LYS A 54 -11.81 -5.00 2.90
C LYS A 54 -11.58 -6.48 3.20
N ARG A 55 -11.07 -6.77 4.40
CA ARG A 55 -11.07 -8.13 4.96
C ARG A 55 -12.49 -8.52 5.35
#